data_AF-A0A3Q9KAM3-F1
#
_entry.id   AF-A0A3Q9KAM3-F1
#
_cell.length_a   1.000
_cell.length_b   1.000
_cell.length_c   1.000
_cell.angle_alpha   90.00
_cell.angle_beta   90.00
_cell.angle_gamma   90.00
#
_symmetry.space_group_name_H-M   'P 1'
#
loop_
_entity.id
_entity.type
_entity.pdbx_description
1 polymer ?
#
loop_
_entity_poly.entity_id
_entity_poly.type
_entity_poly.pdbx_seq_one_letter_code
_entity_poly.pdbx_strand_id
1 'polypeptide(L)'
;MNTHRTAHRLVSRAATAAALATALGLGTVHTATASAPSAAPLSVRPAAPGPDGGWHQNGLHLTAAENKKVNGFVARARRAERAISPEVRATARISHAELVGFDQRLKSPDSLKRKVATWMLESPGQTVDASLRKINDAVRFTLQWPAGTYSQGVRTAAGLLSAWGNDSTRWANTWNRPTGYKAINSAWRAPRSGQLFEVQFHTPESKAAQLETHKLYEEQRLPGTPPERVRELQEQQNAIFAAVPVPPGAERLTAPARRLPSPDPARRLPAPAPAPVG
;
A
#
# COMPACT_ATOMS: atom_id res chain seq x y z
N MET A 1 31.88 -4.17 -73.93
CA MET A 1 31.03 -4.10 -72.73
C MET A 1 31.93 -3.75 -71.55
N ASN A 2 31.89 -2.48 -71.16
CA ASN A 2 32.67 -1.89 -70.07
C ASN A 2 32.12 -2.32 -68.71
N THR A 3 33.00 -2.63 -67.75
CA THR A 3 32.76 -2.26 -66.36
C THR A 3 34.07 -1.80 -65.72
N HIS A 4 34.08 -0.52 -65.37
CA HIS A 4 35.17 0.17 -64.70
C HIS A 4 35.19 -0.19 -63.21
N ARG A 5 36.40 -0.44 -62.69
CA ARG A 5 36.77 -0.27 -61.28
C ARG A 5 36.42 1.14 -60.82
N THR A 6 35.74 1.27 -59.68
CA THR A 6 35.67 2.52 -58.93
C THR A 6 35.87 2.24 -57.44
N ALA A 7 36.82 2.97 -56.88
CA ALA A 7 37.17 3.01 -55.47
C ALA A 7 36.09 3.75 -54.67
N HIS A 8 35.81 3.29 -53.45
CA HIS A 8 35.16 4.11 -52.44
C HIS A 8 36.04 4.26 -51.20
N ARG A 9 36.12 5.53 -50.80
CA ARG A 9 37.06 6.15 -49.88
C ARG A 9 36.79 5.76 -48.43
N LEU A 10 37.88 5.58 -47.69
CA LEU A 10 37.93 5.67 -46.23
C LEU A 10 37.51 7.07 -45.78
N VAL A 11 36.58 7.14 -44.84
CA VAL A 11 36.31 8.35 -44.05
C VAL A 11 36.43 7.97 -42.58
N SER A 12 37.58 8.29 -41.99
CA SER A 12 37.75 8.43 -40.54
C SER A 12 37.34 9.84 -40.12
N ARG A 13 36.39 9.98 -39.20
CA ARG A 13 36.24 11.14 -38.31
C ARG A 13 35.66 10.63 -36.99
N ALA A 14 36.47 10.45 -35.96
CA ALA A 14 36.99 11.46 -35.03
C ALA A 14 36.04 11.66 -33.84
N ALA A 15 36.51 11.17 -32.69
CA ALA A 15 35.94 11.41 -31.37
C ALA A 15 36.08 12.88 -30.98
N THR A 16 35.06 13.44 -30.34
CA THR A 16 35.15 14.69 -29.59
C THR A 16 34.68 14.44 -28.17
N ALA A 17 35.66 14.27 -27.30
CA ALA A 17 35.55 14.59 -25.89
C ALA A 17 35.66 16.12 -25.72
N ALA A 18 34.79 16.70 -24.91
CA ALA A 18 35.00 18.02 -24.33
C ALA A 18 34.58 17.95 -22.86
N ALA A 19 35.54 18.28 -22.00
CA ALA A 19 35.45 18.32 -20.55
C ALA A 19 35.53 19.78 -20.05
N LEU A 20 35.41 19.91 -18.72
CA LEU A 20 35.55 21.10 -17.84
C LEU A 20 34.27 21.95 -17.66
N ALA A 21 33.92 22.41 -16.46
CA ALA A 21 34.80 22.82 -15.36
C ALA A 21 34.23 22.57 -13.95
N THR A 22 35.16 22.29 -13.02
CA THR A 22 35.07 22.48 -11.57
C THR A 22 35.10 23.96 -11.20
N ALA A 23 34.29 24.37 -10.22
CA ALA A 23 34.52 25.57 -9.42
C ALA A 23 34.23 25.27 -7.94
N LEU A 24 35.22 25.54 -7.08
CA LEU A 24 35.16 25.47 -5.62
C LEU A 24 34.62 26.79 -5.05
N GLY A 25 33.64 26.64 -4.14
CA GLY A 25 33.34 27.42 -2.93
C GLY A 25 33.50 28.95 -2.92
N LEU A 26 32.40 29.64 -2.59
CA LEU A 26 32.34 30.69 -1.57
C LEU A 26 30.87 30.86 -1.14
N GLY A 27 30.67 31.04 0.17
CA GLY A 27 29.38 30.92 0.83
C GLY A 27 28.36 31.98 0.41
N THR A 28 27.11 31.53 0.32
CA THR A 28 25.95 32.34 0.68
C THR A 28 25.03 31.47 1.54
N VAL A 29 24.89 31.88 2.79
CA VAL A 29 23.83 31.44 3.69
C VAL A 29 22.49 31.73 3.01
N HIS A 30 21.86 30.71 2.43
CA HIS A 30 20.43 30.79 2.12
C HIS A 30 19.69 30.54 3.42
N THR A 31 19.22 31.64 3.99
CA THR A 31 18.22 31.71 5.05
C THR A 31 17.11 30.70 4.78
N ALA A 32 16.87 29.83 5.76
CA ALA A 32 15.71 28.98 5.82
C ALA A 32 14.45 29.83 5.65
N THR A 33 13.84 29.79 4.47
CA THR A 33 12.47 30.25 4.31
C THR A 33 11.60 29.20 4.97
N ALA A 34 11.02 29.59 6.11
CA ALA A 34 10.03 28.83 6.84
C ALA A 34 8.98 28.33 5.84
N SER A 35 8.95 27.02 5.63
CA SER A 35 7.86 26.37 4.93
C SER A 35 6.59 26.66 5.73
N ALA A 36 5.68 27.42 5.11
CA ALA A 36 4.36 27.69 5.65
C ALA A 36 3.69 26.37 6.08
N PRO A 37 2.93 26.37 7.18
CA PRO A 37 2.32 25.15 7.66
C PRO A 37 1.41 24.61 6.56
N SER A 38 1.73 23.39 6.11
CA SER A 38 0.81 22.56 5.34
C SER A 38 -0.53 22.60 6.04
N ALA A 39 -1.56 23.10 5.36
CA ALA A 39 -2.90 23.19 5.90
C ALA A 39 -3.24 21.85 6.54
N ALA A 40 -3.48 21.88 7.86
CA ALA A 40 -3.94 20.73 8.61
C ALA A 40 -5.06 20.07 7.80
N PRO A 41 -5.12 18.73 7.71
CA PRO A 41 -6.26 18.09 7.08
C PRO A 41 -7.49 18.69 7.74
N LEU A 42 -8.42 19.22 6.93
CA LEU A 42 -9.68 19.77 7.42
C LEU A 42 -10.16 18.81 8.49
N SER A 43 -10.16 19.31 9.73
CA SER A 43 -10.67 18.55 10.86
C SER A 43 -12.16 18.44 10.62
N VAL A 44 -12.56 17.48 9.79
CA VAL A 44 -13.94 17.06 9.65
C VAL A 44 -14.30 16.64 11.06
N ARG A 45 -15.06 17.51 11.76
CA ARG A 45 -15.61 17.20 13.07
C ARG A 45 -16.14 15.77 12.98
N PRO A 46 -15.74 14.86 13.89
CA PRO A 46 -16.34 13.54 13.91
C PRO A 46 -17.84 13.74 13.91
N ALA A 47 -18.52 13.14 12.93
CA ALA A 47 -19.97 13.27 12.83
C ALA A 47 -20.53 12.77 14.17
N ALA A 48 -21.16 13.66 14.93
CA ALA A 48 -21.82 13.27 16.17
C ALA A 48 -22.78 12.13 15.82
N PRO A 49 -22.83 11.04 16.62
CA PRO A 49 -23.87 10.05 16.41
C PRO A 49 -25.21 10.80 16.38
N GLY A 50 -26.06 10.47 15.39
CA GLY A 50 -27.40 11.05 15.34
C GLY A 50 -28.13 10.78 16.65
N PRO A 51 -29.21 11.52 16.97
CA PRO A 51 -29.99 11.30 18.20
C PRO A 51 -30.39 9.83 18.42
N ASP A 52 -30.48 9.05 17.33
CA ASP A 52 -30.86 7.64 17.34
C ASP A 52 -29.67 6.67 17.47
N GLY A 53 -28.43 7.16 17.61
CA GLY A 53 -27.21 6.34 17.65
C GLY A 53 -26.72 5.82 16.29
N GLY A 54 -27.41 6.16 15.20
CA GLY A 54 -26.99 5.91 13.82
C GLY A 54 -25.85 6.83 13.34
N TRP A 55 -25.36 6.57 12.13
CA TRP A 55 -24.36 7.42 11.47
C TRP A 55 -24.85 7.84 10.09
N HIS A 56 -24.61 9.09 9.71
CA HIS A 56 -24.94 9.63 8.39
C HIS A 56 -23.86 10.59 7.90
N GLN A 57 -23.55 10.57 6.60
CA GLN A 57 -22.66 11.53 5.94
C GLN A 57 -22.86 11.46 4.43
N ASN A 58 -23.07 12.61 3.77
CA ASN A 58 -23.13 12.72 2.30
C ASN A 58 -24.08 11.69 1.63
N GLY A 59 -25.29 11.50 2.17
CA GLY A 59 -26.27 10.54 1.65
C GLY A 59 -26.02 9.08 2.03
N LEU A 60 -24.90 8.76 2.69
CA LEU A 60 -24.62 7.44 3.25
C LEU A 60 -25.16 7.35 4.68
N HIS A 61 -25.65 6.17 5.05
CA HIS A 61 -26.25 5.91 6.35
C HIS A 61 -25.89 4.53 6.89
N LEU A 62 -25.78 4.43 8.23
CA LEU A 62 -25.76 3.18 8.99
C LEU A 62 -26.77 3.29 10.13
N THR A 63 -27.60 2.27 10.31
CA THR A 63 -28.49 2.16 11.47
C THR A 63 -27.68 2.13 12.77
N ALA A 64 -28.33 2.37 13.91
CA ALA A 64 -27.67 2.30 15.22
C ALA A 64 -26.98 0.94 15.47
N ALA A 65 -27.62 -0.16 15.08
CA ALA A 65 -27.08 -1.51 15.23
C ALA A 65 -25.83 -1.73 14.35
N GLU A 66 -25.85 -1.25 13.10
CA GLU A 66 -24.71 -1.35 12.18
C GLU A 66 -23.56 -0.44 12.62
N ASN A 67 -23.85 0.79 13.02
CA ASN A 67 -22.87 1.73 13.54
C ASN A 67 -22.18 1.15 14.80
N LYS A 68 -22.93 0.51 15.70
CA LYS A 68 -22.39 -0.20 16.87
C LYS A 68 -21.43 -1.32 16.45
N LYS A 69 -21.76 -2.10 15.41
CA LYS A 69 -20.86 -3.15 14.88
C LYS A 69 -19.56 -2.56 14.31
N VAL A 70 -19.65 -1.46 13.55
CA VAL A 70 -18.46 -0.76 13.01
C VAL A 70 -17.59 -0.20 14.14
N ASN A 71 -18.19 0.45 15.15
CA ASN A 71 -17.46 0.94 16.32
C ASN A 71 -16.77 -0.19 17.10
N GLY A 72 -17.45 -1.34 17.25
CA GLY A 72 -16.87 -2.54 17.83
C GLY A 72 -15.67 -3.06 17.03
N PHE A 73 -15.75 -3.04 15.70
CA PHE A 73 -14.62 -3.38 14.82
C PHE A 73 -13.45 -2.39 14.97
N VAL A 74 -13.71 -1.08 15.00
CA VAL A 74 -12.69 -0.06 15.24
C VAL A 74 -11.96 -0.31 16.56
N ALA A 75 -12.69 -0.61 17.63
CA ALA A 75 -12.09 -0.91 18.93
C ALA A 75 -11.21 -2.17 18.88
N ARG A 76 -11.63 -3.23 18.18
CA ARG A 76 -10.81 -4.43 17.97
C ARG A 76 -9.54 -4.13 17.16
N ALA A 77 -9.66 -3.38 16.07
CA ALA A 77 -8.52 -2.98 15.23
C ALA A 77 -7.50 -2.17 16.05
N ARG A 78 -7.94 -1.21 16.88
CA ARG A 78 -7.07 -0.45 17.79
C ARG A 78 -6.38 -1.32 18.85
N ARG A 79 -7.05 -2.36 19.36
CA ARG A 79 -6.43 -3.30 20.30
C ARG A 79 -5.37 -4.16 19.61
N ALA A 80 -5.69 -4.69 18.43
CA ALA A 80 -4.77 -5.51 17.65
C ALA A 80 -3.54 -4.72 17.18
N GLU A 81 -3.73 -3.46 16.76
CA GLU A 81 -2.65 -2.58 16.31
C GLU A 81 -1.53 -2.45 17.36
N ARG A 82 -1.84 -2.43 18.65
CA ARG A 82 -0.82 -2.36 19.72
C ARG A 82 0.16 -3.53 19.73
N ALA A 83 -0.27 -4.69 19.23
CA ALA A 83 0.60 -5.86 19.06
C ALA A 83 1.29 -5.86 17.68
N ILE A 84 0.60 -5.39 16.63
CA ILE A 84 1.12 -5.40 15.24
C ILE A 84 2.20 -4.33 15.03
N SER A 85 2.04 -3.13 15.60
CA SER A 85 2.96 -2.01 15.38
C SER A 85 4.40 -2.27 15.82
N PRO A 86 4.67 -2.86 17.00
CA PRO A 86 6.03 -3.25 17.38
C PRO A 86 6.70 -4.19 16.39
N GLU A 87 5.97 -5.19 15.89
CA GLU A 87 6.44 -6.11 14.86
C GLU A 87 6.80 -5.33 13.59
N VAL A 88 5.89 -4.55 13.03
CA VAL A 88 6.15 -3.80 11.79
C VAL A 88 7.31 -2.80 11.95
N ARG A 89 7.46 -2.16 13.11
CA ARG A 89 8.61 -1.29 13.40
C ARG A 89 9.93 -2.06 13.45
N ALA A 90 9.93 -3.26 14.03
CA ALA A 90 11.10 -4.12 14.04
C ALA A 90 11.42 -4.61 12.61
N THR A 91 10.40 -5.00 11.83
CA THR A 91 10.54 -5.30 10.40
C THR A 91 11.18 -4.16 9.65
N ALA A 92 10.69 -2.93 9.83
CA ALA A 92 11.24 -1.74 9.17
C ALA A 92 12.73 -1.57 9.50
N ARG A 93 13.13 -1.67 10.77
CA ARG A 93 14.53 -1.52 11.18
C ARG A 93 15.43 -2.61 10.59
N ILE A 94 15.04 -3.88 10.72
CA ILE A 94 15.85 -5.03 10.25
C ILE A 94 15.95 -5.06 8.72
N SER A 95 14.88 -4.64 8.02
CA SER A 95 14.91 -4.55 6.56
C SER A 95 15.47 -3.23 6.03
N HIS A 96 15.92 -2.33 6.90
CA HIS A 96 16.38 -0.98 6.54
C HIS A 96 15.35 -0.15 5.77
N ALA A 97 14.08 -0.32 6.10
CA ALA A 97 12.97 0.48 5.58
C ALA A 97 12.78 1.75 6.40
N GLU A 98 12.39 2.82 5.73
CA GLU A 98 11.71 3.93 6.37
C GLU A 98 10.23 3.57 6.59
N LEU A 99 9.72 3.79 7.80
CA LEU A 99 8.32 3.60 8.14
C LEU A 99 7.57 4.93 8.03
N VAL A 100 6.94 5.15 6.87
CA VAL A 100 6.35 6.44 6.50
C VAL A 100 4.90 6.55 6.96
N GLY A 101 4.52 7.70 7.50
CA GLY A 101 3.12 8.01 7.85
C GLY A 101 2.56 7.18 9.01
N PHE A 102 3.41 6.74 9.94
CA PHE A 102 3.03 5.89 11.06
C PHE A 102 1.88 6.46 11.94
N ASP A 103 1.76 7.78 12.03
CA ASP A 103 0.65 8.42 12.77
C ASP A 103 -0.72 8.15 12.12
N GLN A 104 -0.75 7.81 10.84
CA GLN A 104 -1.96 7.49 10.07
C GLN A 104 -2.25 5.99 9.98
N ARG A 105 -1.54 5.18 10.78
CA ARG A 105 -1.64 3.70 10.76
C ARG A 105 -3.03 3.17 11.10
N LEU A 106 -3.82 3.92 11.85
CA LEU A 106 -5.21 3.60 12.15
C LEU A 106 -6.12 4.43 11.27
N LYS A 107 -7.01 3.76 10.51
CA LYS A 107 -8.03 4.46 9.74
C LYS A 107 -9.02 5.15 10.68
N SER A 108 -9.49 6.35 10.33
CA SER A 108 -10.46 7.06 11.17
C SER A 108 -11.79 6.28 11.23
N PRO A 109 -12.51 6.34 12.38
CA PRO A 109 -13.80 5.67 12.52
C PRO A 109 -14.78 6.05 11.40
N ASP A 110 -14.87 7.35 11.08
CA ASP A 110 -15.81 7.85 10.07
C ASP A 110 -15.42 7.40 8.67
N SER A 111 -14.12 7.28 8.35
CA SER A 111 -13.69 6.68 7.09
C SER A 111 -14.09 5.21 6.96
N LEU A 112 -14.07 4.46 8.07
CA LEU A 112 -14.50 3.06 8.09
C LEU A 112 -16.02 2.95 7.94
N LYS A 113 -16.80 3.78 8.65
CA LYS A 113 -18.26 3.84 8.51
C LYS A 113 -18.66 4.19 7.08
N ARG A 114 -18.05 5.23 6.51
CA ARG A 114 -18.24 5.63 5.11
C ARG A 114 -17.96 4.48 4.15
N LYS A 115 -16.80 3.81 4.29
CA LYS A 115 -16.43 2.65 3.45
C LYS A 115 -17.46 1.52 3.53
N VAL A 116 -17.93 1.18 4.73
CA VAL A 116 -18.95 0.14 4.93
C VAL A 116 -20.28 0.56 4.30
N ALA A 117 -20.74 1.78 4.56
CA ALA A 117 -22.00 2.29 4.03
C ALA A 117 -21.99 2.38 2.50
N THR A 118 -20.88 2.82 1.89
CA THR A 118 -20.69 2.82 0.44
C THR A 118 -20.83 1.42 -0.15
N TRP A 119 -20.15 0.41 0.41
CA TRP A 119 -20.28 -0.96 -0.09
C TRP A 119 -21.69 -1.54 0.06
N MET A 120 -22.40 -1.18 1.13
CA MET A 120 -23.79 -1.62 1.31
C MET A 120 -24.74 -0.94 0.32
N LEU A 121 -24.48 0.31 -0.05
CA LEU A 121 -25.24 1.04 -1.05
C LEU A 121 -24.98 0.50 -2.47
N GLU A 122 -23.72 0.25 -2.81
CA GLU A 122 -23.31 -0.15 -4.17
C GLU A 122 -23.54 -1.64 -4.47
N SER A 123 -23.72 -2.48 -3.45
CA SER A 123 -23.82 -3.94 -3.62
C SER A 123 -25.06 -4.50 -2.92
N PRO A 124 -26.16 -4.77 -3.66
CA PRO A 124 -27.36 -5.39 -3.10
C PRO A 124 -27.03 -6.70 -2.35
N GLY A 125 -27.54 -6.85 -1.12
CA GLY A 125 -27.28 -8.01 -0.25
C GLY A 125 -25.98 -7.95 0.56
N GLN A 126 -25.15 -6.92 0.36
CA GLN A 126 -23.94 -6.70 1.18
C GLN A 126 -24.34 -6.28 2.61
N THR A 127 -23.94 -7.06 3.61
CA THR A 127 -24.20 -6.76 5.03
C THR A 127 -23.01 -6.07 5.69
N VAL A 128 -23.24 -5.38 6.80
CA VAL A 128 -22.18 -4.79 7.64
C VAL A 128 -21.13 -5.84 8.05
N ASP A 129 -21.53 -7.04 8.46
CA ASP A 129 -20.59 -8.07 8.91
C ASP A 129 -19.75 -8.62 7.75
N ALA A 130 -20.37 -8.81 6.58
CA ALA A 130 -19.65 -9.19 5.37
C ALA A 130 -18.68 -8.08 4.91
N SER A 131 -19.05 -6.81 5.08
CA SER A 131 -18.19 -5.66 4.76
C SER A 131 -16.98 -5.61 5.69
N LEU A 132 -17.21 -5.70 7.01
CA LEU A 132 -16.15 -5.67 8.02
C LEU A 132 -15.14 -6.81 7.85
N ARG A 133 -15.57 -8.01 7.42
CA ARG A 133 -14.66 -9.14 7.13
C ARG A 133 -13.71 -8.88 5.95
N LYS A 134 -14.09 -8.00 5.01
CA LYS A 134 -13.28 -7.63 3.83
C LYS A 134 -12.28 -6.50 4.13
N ILE A 135 -12.45 -5.76 5.22
CA ILE A 135 -11.58 -4.63 5.56
C ILE A 135 -10.23 -5.14 6.06
N ASN A 136 -9.18 -4.80 5.32
CA ASN A 136 -7.79 -5.09 5.65
C ASN A 136 -6.96 -3.85 6.00
N ASP A 137 -7.45 -2.65 5.68
CA ASP A 137 -6.72 -1.37 5.79
C ASP A 137 -7.15 -0.54 7.02
N ALA A 138 -7.80 -1.17 8.00
CA ALA A 138 -8.14 -0.52 9.28
C ALA A 138 -6.88 -0.25 10.13
N VAL A 139 -5.91 -1.16 10.04
CA VAL A 139 -4.54 -1.02 10.49
C VAL A 139 -3.65 -1.11 9.24
N ARG A 140 -2.82 -0.11 8.98
CA ARG A 140 -2.06 0.01 7.73
C ARG A 140 -0.68 0.61 7.96
N PHE A 141 0.30 0.13 7.22
CA PHE A 141 1.67 0.63 7.28
C PHE A 141 2.24 0.84 5.88
N THR A 142 3.20 1.74 5.75
CA THR A 142 3.96 1.93 4.52
C THR A 142 5.44 1.80 4.86
N LEU A 143 6.10 0.83 4.23
CA LEU A 143 7.54 0.67 4.27
C LEU A 143 8.15 1.16 2.96
N GLN A 144 9.22 1.94 3.07
CA GLN A 144 9.85 2.60 1.94
C GLN A 144 11.35 2.29 1.92
N TRP A 145 11.88 2.03 0.72
CA TRP A 145 13.30 1.79 0.49
C TRP A 145 13.79 2.55 -0.75
N PRO A 146 15.07 2.97 -0.79
CA PRO A 146 15.71 3.37 -2.03
C PRO A 146 15.60 2.27 -3.10
N ALA A 147 15.47 2.67 -4.37
CA ALA A 147 15.24 1.73 -5.48
C ALA A 147 16.29 0.61 -5.55
N GLY A 148 17.57 0.91 -5.33
CA GLY A 148 18.65 -0.08 -5.36
C GLY A 148 18.54 -1.18 -4.29
N THR A 149 17.89 -0.89 -3.16
CA THR A 149 17.73 -1.84 -2.04
C THR A 149 16.31 -2.39 -1.90
N TYR A 150 15.36 -1.87 -2.67
CA TYR A 150 13.92 -2.17 -2.56
C TYR A 150 13.62 -3.68 -2.56
N SER A 151 14.08 -4.41 -3.56
CA SER A 151 13.73 -5.82 -3.72
C SER A 151 14.31 -6.72 -2.62
N GLN A 152 15.47 -6.35 -2.06
CA GLN A 152 16.02 -7.06 -0.91
C GLN A 152 15.26 -6.69 0.36
N GLY A 153 14.99 -5.41 0.57
CA GLY A 153 14.21 -4.90 1.70
C GLY A 153 12.83 -5.55 1.80
N VAL A 154 12.10 -5.64 0.68
CA VAL A 154 10.78 -6.30 0.62
C VAL A 154 10.88 -7.79 0.96
N ARG A 155 11.87 -8.52 0.44
CA ARG A 155 12.04 -9.95 0.75
C ARG A 155 12.31 -10.17 2.24
N THR A 156 13.22 -9.38 2.81
CA THR A 156 13.49 -9.41 4.25
C THR A 156 12.24 -9.07 5.05
N ALA A 157 11.53 -8.01 4.69
CA ALA A 157 10.37 -7.54 5.43
C ALA A 157 9.21 -8.53 5.41
N ALA A 158 8.85 -9.04 4.23
CA ALA A 158 7.81 -10.04 4.06
C ALA A 158 8.18 -11.37 4.74
N GLY A 159 9.45 -11.76 4.68
CA GLY A 159 9.97 -12.94 5.37
C GLY A 159 9.83 -12.83 6.89
N LEU A 160 10.18 -11.68 7.48
CA LEU A 160 10.05 -11.43 8.92
C LEU A 160 8.60 -11.45 9.39
N LEU A 161 7.71 -10.75 8.67
CA LEU A 161 6.27 -10.77 8.98
C LEU A 161 5.72 -12.19 8.98
N SER A 162 6.07 -13.00 7.97
CA SER A 162 5.71 -14.41 7.88
C SER A 162 6.34 -15.26 9.00
N ALA A 163 7.59 -14.98 9.38
CA ALA A 163 8.28 -15.70 10.45
C ALA A 163 7.66 -15.47 11.84
N TRP A 164 7.07 -14.30 12.08
CA TRP A 164 6.27 -14.03 13.29
C TRP A 164 4.83 -14.58 13.21
N GLY A 165 4.50 -15.33 12.18
CA GLY A 165 3.21 -16.01 12.03
C GLY A 165 2.13 -15.16 11.39
N ASN A 166 2.47 -14.03 10.76
CA ASN A 166 1.50 -13.26 9.98
C ASN A 166 1.27 -13.92 8.62
N ASP A 167 0.04 -14.34 8.35
CA ASP A 167 -0.35 -14.98 7.09
C ASP A 167 -0.63 -13.92 6.02
N SER A 168 0.08 -13.95 4.89
CA SER A 168 -0.26 -13.12 3.73
C SER A 168 -1.58 -13.59 3.11
N THR A 169 -2.61 -12.75 3.21
CA THR A 169 -3.95 -12.97 2.64
C THR A 169 -4.14 -12.32 1.28
N ARG A 170 -3.28 -11.35 0.93
CA ARG A 170 -3.29 -10.65 -0.36
C ARG A 170 -1.90 -10.18 -0.70
N TRP A 171 -1.52 -10.32 -1.96
CA TRP A 171 -0.28 -9.79 -2.52
C TRP A 171 -0.55 -9.23 -3.91
N ALA A 172 -0.61 -7.91 -4.03
CA ALA A 172 -0.81 -7.22 -5.30
C ALA A 172 0.49 -6.51 -5.69
N ASN A 173 1.31 -7.16 -6.50
CA ASN A 173 2.50 -6.57 -7.12
C ASN A 173 2.10 -5.87 -8.42
N THR A 174 2.29 -4.56 -8.49
CA THR A 174 1.89 -3.75 -9.65
C THR A 174 3.07 -3.14 -10.42
N TRP A 175 4.31 -3.50 -10.08
CA TRP A 175 5.51 -2.96 -10.72
C TRP A 175 5.56 -3.23 -12.22
N ASN A 176 5.05 -4.38 -12.68
CA ASN A 176 5.04 -4.75 -14.11
C ASN A 176 3.98 -4.04 -14.95
N ARG A 177 3.04 -3.32 -14.33
CA ARG A 177 1.93 -2.71 -15.06
C ARG A 177 2.45 -1.52 -15.85
N PRO A 178 2.12 -1.37 -17.15
CA PRO A 178 2.59 -0.24 -17.92
C PRO A 178 2.05 1.10 -17.39
N THR A 179 0.84 1.09 -16.82
CA THR A 179 0.18 2.27 -16.26
C THR A 179 -0.44 1.96 -14.89
N GLY A 180 -0.76 3.04 -14.17
CA GLY A 180 -1.40 2.97 -12.86
C GLY A 180 -0.43 2.69 -11.71
N TYR A 181 -0.99 2.60 -10.51
CA TYR A 181 -0.30 2.53 -9.23
C TYR A 181 0.92 1.59 -9.23
N LYS A 182 2.06 2.06 -8.69
CA LYS A 182 3.36 1.37 -8.64
C LYS A 182 3.79 1.04 -7.21
N ALA A 183 3.52 -0.17 -6.75
CA ALA A 183 3.96 -0.67 -5.44
C ALA A 183 3.72 -2.18 -5.32
N ILE A 184 4.00 -2.72 -4.14
CA ILE A 184 3.32 -3.91 -3.67
C ILE A 184 2.34 -3.51 -2.57
N ASN A 185 1.05 -3.80 -2.77
CA ASN A 185 0.03 -3.70 -1.74
C ASN A 185 -0.23 -5.12 -1.19
N SER A 186 0.06 -5.32 0.09
CA SER A 186 -0.09 -6.62 0.75
C SER A 186 -1.01 -6.52 1.96
N ALA A 187 -1.73 -7.61 2.25
CA ALA A 187 -2.56 -7.72 3.45
C ALA A 187 -2.23 -8.99 4.21
N TRP A 188 -2.17 -8.86 5.53
CA TRP A 188 -1.67 -9.87 6.45
C TRP A 188 -2.69 -10.13 7.55
N ARG A 189 -2.76 -11.36 8.04
CA ARG A 189 -3.57 -11.74 9.19
C ARG A 189 -2.68 -11.93 10.41
N ALA A 190 -2.89 -11.11 11.43
CA ALA A 190 -2.20 -11.25 12.71
C ALA A 190 -2.61 -12.55 13.42
N PRO A 191 -1.67 -13.39 13.87
CA PRO A 191 -1.97 -14.75 14.31
C PRO A 191 -2.85 -14.83 15.56
N ARG A 192 -2.63 -13.91 16.53
CA ARG A 192 -3.36 -13.94 17.82
C ARG A 192 -4.75 -13.32 17.75
N SER A 193 -4.88 -12.17 17.09
CA SER A 193 -6.13 -11.42 17.04
C SER A 193 -7.01 -11.77 15.84
N GLY A 194 -6.44 -12.41 14.82
CA GLY A 194 -7.07 -12.61 13.53
C GLY A 194 -7.29 -11.32 12.73
N GLN A 195 -6.87 -10.16 13.26
CA GLN A 195 -7.04 -8.85 12.63
C GLN A 195 -6.26 -8.81 11.32
N LEU A 196 -6.93 -8.38 10.26
CA LEU A 196 -6.25 -8.04 9.00
C LEU A 196 -5.57 -6.67 9.12
N PHE A 197 -4.37 -6.57 8.58
CA PHE A 197 -3.65 -5.31 8.43
C PHE A 197 -2.97 -5.23 7.07
N GLU A 198 -2.80 -4.02 6.56
CA GLU A 198 -2.16 -3.74 5.28
C GLU A 198 -0.69 -3.33 5.50
N VAL A 199 0.19 -3.81 4.62
CA VAL A 199 1.54 -3.24 4.49
C VAL A 199 1.78 -2.93 3.02
N GLN A 200 2.06 -1.67 2.73
CA GLN A 200 2.42 -1.18 1.40
C GLN A 200 3.95 -1.08 1.30
N PHE A 201 4.51 -1.55 0.20
CA PHE A 201 5.95 -1.47 -0.08
C PHE A 201 6.20 -0.50 -1.24
N HIS A 202 6.95 0.56 -0.97
CA HIS A 202 7.18 1.67 -1.90
C HIS A 202 8.67 2.00 -2.07
N THR A 203 8.99 2.72 -3.15
CA THR A 203 10.17 3.60 -3.20
C THR A 203 9.75 5.04 -2.91
N PRO A 204 10.69 5.97 -2.63
CA PRO A 204 10.36 7.39 -2.48
C PRO A 204 9.58 7.94 -3.67
N GLU A 205 10.00 7.63 -4.90
CA GLU A 205 9.38 8.11 -6.13
C GLU A 205 7.97 7.55 -6.28
N SER A 206 7.79 6.26 -6.00
CA SER A 206 6.47 5.63 -6.11
C SER A 206 5.51 6.08 -5.00
N LYS A 207 6.02 6.45 -3.83
CA LYS A 207 5.24 7.06 -2.75
C LYS A 207 4.84 8.50 -3.08
N ALA A 208 5.76 9.29 -3.61
CA ALA A 208 5.48 10.65 -4.07
C ALA A 208 4.39 10.65 -5.15
N ALA A 209 4.53 9.77 -6.17
CA ALA A 209 3.51 9.56 -7.19
C ALA A 209 2.14 9.17 -6.59
N GLN A 210 2.10 8.28 -5.58
CA GLN A 210 0.86 7.95 -4.87
C GLN A 210 0.22 9.18 -4.20
N LEU A 211 1.01 10.02 -3.54
CA LEU A 211 0.49 11.19 -2.82
C LEU A 211 -0.06 12.25 -3.80
N GLU A 212 0.64 12.47 -4.91
CA GLU A 212 0.21 13.39 -5.96
C GLU A 212 -1.09 12.90 -6.63
N THR A 213 -1.11 11.64 -7.05
CA THR A 213 -2.28 11.03 -7.70
C THR A 213 -3.47 10.86 -6.77
N HIS A 214 -3.27 10.85 -5.44
CA HIS A 214 -4.38 10.70 -4.50
C HIS A 214 -5.44 11.78 -4.67
N LYS A 215 -5.03 13.05 -4.86
CA LYS A 215 -5.96 14.17 -5.04
C LYS A 215 -6.79 13.99 -6.32
N LEU A 216 -6.13 13.59 -7.41
CA LEU A 216 -6.78 13.31 -8.69
C LEU A 216 -7.79 12.17 -8.57
N TYR A 217 -7.42 11.11 -7.85
CA TYR A 217 -8.30 9.98 -7.57
C TYR A 217 -9.50 10.37 -6.71
N GLU A 218 -9.33 11.26 -5.73
CA GLU A 218 -10.43 11.75 -4.89
C GLU A 218 -11.45 12.55 -5.69
N GLU A 219 -11.01 13.34 -6.67
CA GLU A 219 -11.88 14.04 -7.62
C GLU A 219 -12.55 13.07 -8.60
N GLN A 220 -11.78 12.13 -9.17
CA GLN A 220 -12.27 11.18 -10.17
C GLN A 220 -13.45 10.34 -9.65
N ARG A 221 -13.44 9.98 -8.37
CA ARG A 221 -14.46 9.12 -7.76
C ARG A 221 -15.72 9.85 -7.29
N LEU A 222 -15.82 11.17 -7.43
CA LEU A 222 -17.00 11.90 -6.97
C LEU A 222 -18.23 11.58 -7.86
N PRO A 223 -19.41 11.35 -7.27
CA PRO A 223 -20.64 11.18 -8.03
C PRO A 223 -21.04 12.53 -8.62
N GLY A 224 -20.61 12.78 -9.87
CA GLY A 224 -20.82 14.06 -10.56
C GLY A 224 -19.65 14.50 -11.42
N THR A 225 -18.48 13.87 -11.30
CA THR A 225 -17.34 14.16 -12.18
C THR A 225 -17.68 13.76 -13.62
N PRO A 226 -17.65 14.70 -14.59
CA PRO A 226 -18.00 14.40 -15.98
C PRO A 226 -17.11 13.32 -16.59
N PRO A 227 -17.62 12.48 -17.51
CA PRO A 227 -16.83 11.39 -18.10
C PRO A 227 -15.53 11.85 -18.79
N GLU A 228 -15.55 13.01 -19.43
CA GLU A 228 -14.35 13.60 -20.06
C GLU A 228 -13.32 13.98 -19.01
N ARG A 229 -13.73 14.64 -17.92
CA ARG A 229 -12.87 14.91 -16.77
C ARG A 229 -12.32 13.64 -16.11
N VAL A 230 -13.12 12.59 -15.99
CA VAL A 230 -12.66 11.27 -15.51
C VAL A 230 -11.53 10.72 -16.39
N ARG A 231 -11.65 10.84 -17.72
CA ARG A 231 -10.61 10.43 -18.66
C ARG A 231 -9.34 11.26 -18.49
N GLU A 232 -9.45 12.59 -18.41
CA GLU A 232 -8.29 13.47 -18.17
C GLU A 232 -7.56 13.12 -16.87
N LEU A 233 -8.29 12.97 -15.76
CA LEU A 233 -7.73 12.60 -14.46
C LEU A 233 -7.04 11.24 -14.53
N GLN A 234 -7.60 10.29 -15.29
CA GLN A 234 -7.02 8.98 -15.47
C GLN A 234 -5.71 9.03 -16.29
N GLU A 235 -5.67 9.83 -17.35
CA GLU A 235 -4.47 10.05 -18.17
C GLU A 235 -3.35 10.71 -17.36
N GLN A 236 -3.67 11.74 -16.57
CA GLN A 236 -2.72 12.40 -15.67
C GLN A 236 -2.13 11.43 -14.65
N GLN A 237 -2.98 10.63 -13.99
CA GLN A 237 -2.51 9.61 -13.04
C GLN A 237 -1.62 8.56 -13.71
N ASN A 238 -1.98 8.13 -14.92
CA ASN A 238 -1.19 7.18 -15.68
C ASN A 238 0.18 7.75 -16.05
N ALA A 239 0.24 9.02 -16.47
CA ALA A 239 1.50 9.69 -16.79
C ALA A 239 2.42 9.80 -15.55
N ILE A 240 1.87 10.22 -14.40
CA ILE A 240 2.63 10.32 -13.15
C ILE A 240 3.22 8.95 -12.75
N PHE A 241 2.42 7.87 -12.79
CA PHE A 241 2.93 6.55 -12.44
C PHE A 241 3.85 5.92 -13.49
N ALA A 242 3.69 6.27 -14.78
CA ALA A 242 4.58 5.81 -15.84
C ALA A 242 6.01 6.36 -15.69
N ALA A 243 6.15 7.55 -15.10
CA ALA A 243 7.45 8.17 -14.82
C ALA A 243 8.19 7.53 -13.62
N VAL A 244 7.53 6.68 -12.82
CA VAL A 244 8.14 6.04 -11.65
C VAL A 244 9.13 4.95 -12.11
N PRO A 245 10.42 5.05 -11.75
CA PRO A 245 11.39 4.01 -12.08
C PRO A 245 11.03 2.67 -11.41
N VAL A 246 11.11 1.58 -12.17
CA VAL A 246 10.89 0.23 -11.62
C VAL A 246 12.17 -0.21 -10.89
N PRO A 247 12.12 -0.55 -9.59
CA PRO A 247 13.29 -0.99 -8.86
C PRO A 247 13.79 -2.34 -9.38
N PRO A 248 15.11 -2.59 -9.41
CA PRO A 248 15.65 -3.84 -9.94
C PRO A 248 15.03 -5.10 -9.30
N GLY A 249 14.40 -5.93 -10.13
CA GLY A 249 13.79 -7.21 -9.72
C GLY A 249 12.46 -7.08 -8.97
N ALA A 250 11.88 -5.89 -8.87
CA ALA A 250 10.63 -5.66 -8.16
C ALA A 250 9.45 -6.43 -8.79
N GLU A 251 9.47 -6.61 -10.10
CA GLU A 251 8.46 -7.34 -10.87
C GLU A 251 8.41 -8.85 -10.53
N ARG A 252 9.49 -9.40 -9.97
CA ARG A 252 9.59 -10.83 -9.61
C ARG A 252 9.25 -11.13 -8.15
N LEU A 253 8.93 -10.10 -7.36
CA LEU A 253 8.62 -10.26 -5.95
C LEU A 253 7.25 -10.92 -5.75
N THR A 254 7.26 -12.08 -5.10
CA THR A 254 6.08 -12.86 -4.75
C THR A 254 5.84 -12.83 -3.24
N ALA A 255 4.61 -13.17 -2.82
CA ALA A 255 4.28 -13.34 -1.42
C ALA A 255 5.14 -14.44 -0.79
N PRO A 256 5.48 -14.35 0.51
CA PRO A 256 6.10 -15.47 1.20
C PRO A 256 5.16 -16.68 1.19
N ALA A 257 5.73 -17.88 1.19
CA ALA A 257 4.95 -19.11 1.28
C ALA A 257 4.05 -19.07 2.52
N ARG A 258 2.77 -19.39 2.33
CA ARG A 258 1.82 -19.46 3.44
C ARG A 258 2.26 -20.58 4.37
N ARG A 259 2.48 -20.26 5.65
CA ARG A 259 2.65 -21.31 6.67
C ARG A 259 1.27 -21.89 6.92
N LEU A 260 1.03 -23.12 6.45
CA LEU A 260 -0.09 -23.88 6.98
C LEU A 260 0.17 -24.04 8.50
N PRO A 261 -0.85 -23.86 9.36
CA PRO A 261 -0.68 -24.22 10.77
C PRO A 261 -0.19 -25.66 10.80
N SER A 262 0.93 -25.90 11.50
CA SER A 262 1.36 -27.28 11.75
C SER A 262 0.16 -27.98 12.40
N PRO A 263 -0.24 -29.18 11.91
CA PRO A 263 -1.30 -29.93 12.58
C PRO A 263 -0.91 -30.04 14.04
N ASP A 264 -1.80 -29.56 14.91
CA ASP A 264 -1.61 -29.62 16.35
C ASP A 264 -1.19 -31.05 16.74
N PRO A 265 -0.02 -31.27 17.35
CA PRO A 265 0.38 -32.60 17.78
C PRO A 265 -0.66 -33.21 18.74
N ALA A 266 -1.46 -32.40 19.44
CA ALA A 266 -2.56 -32.86 20.30
C ALA A 266 -3.81 -33.33 19.52
N ARG A 267 -3.88 -33.12 18.20
CA ARG A 267 -4.97 -33.60 17.33
C ARG A 267 -4.63 -34.90 16.59
N ARG A 268 -3.49 -35.54 16.87
CA ARG A 268 -3.28 -36.94 16.49
C ARG A 268 -4.20 -37.79 17.35
N LEU A 269 -5.30 -38.28 16.75
CA LEU A 269 -6.08 -39.35 17.37
C LEU A 269 -5.11 -40.50 17.70
N PRO A 270 -5.16 -41.07 18.93
CA PRO A 270 -4.38 -42.25 19.24
C PRO A 270 -4.70 -43.35 18.22
N ALA A 271 -3.67 -44.06 17.77
CA ALA A 271 -3.87 -45.21 16.90
C ALA A 271 -4.85 -46.20 17.56
N PRO A 272 -5.80 -46.77 16.82
CA PRO A 272 -6.72 -47.76 17.38
C PRO A 272 -5.90 -48.89 17.99
N ALA A 273 -6.24 -49.25 19.24
CA ALA A 273 -5.60 -50.35 19.94
C ALA A 273 -5.75 -51.65 19.11
N PRO A 274 -4.72 -52.50 19.03
CA PRO A 274 -4.83 -53.77 18.34
C PRO A 274 -5.94 -54.60 18.98
N ALA A 275 -6.78 -55.19 18.13
CA ALA A 275 -7.88 -56.05 18.57
C ALA A 275 -7.34 -57.24 19.39
N PRO A 276 -8.05 -57.66 20.45
CA PRO A 276 -7.66 -58.83 21.21
C PRO A 276 -7.72 -60.06 20.30
N VAL A 277 -6.61 -60.80 20.27
CA VAL A 277 -6.55 -62.12 19.63
C VAL A 277 -7.31 -63.07 20.53
N GLY A 278 -8.47 -63.53 20.07
CA GLY A 278 -9.22 -64.65 20.62
C GLY A 278 -9.03 -65.88 19.76
#